data_AF-A0A1E2WUR6-F1
#
_entry.id   AF-A0A1E2WUR6-F1
#
_cell.length_a   1.000
_cell.length_b   1.000
_cell.length_c   1.000
_cell.angle_alpha   90.00
_cell.angle_beta   90.00
_cell.angle_gamma   90.00
#
_symmetry.space_group_name_H-M   'P 1'
#
loop_
_entity.id
_entity.type
_entity.pdbx_description
1 polymer ?
#
loop_
_entity_poly.entity_id
_entity_poly.type
_entity_poly.pdbx_seq_one_letter_code
_entity_poly.pdbx_strand_id
1 'polypeptide(L)'
;MTDSNSLLSSYEELVQKHISQFDPQIADLQQLVKARMQELHDAEQTLVETQAIELKRITDALATDARCLLPTPGLRAFVQELKQTKSNNWYTRKSEFSIAEDPTTWLLAMLELPIGLSNYQTHEDLNGYDDERNFIGYSYTLSLKLGSVEHSINEIPLKRIYNVNECSETSIKGQIEDYIYGDVKYLLRDMEYPESQKQQLAAEISTLVGYSLKIFALKPRRAIFNYSSIEED
;
A
#
# COMPACT_ATOMS: atom_id res chain seq x y z
N MET A 1 -69.32 25.16 -22.18
CA MET A 1 -67.99 25.78 -22.12
C MET A 1 -67.58 25.77 -20.67
N THR A 2 -66.56 25.00 -20.32
CA THR A 2 -65.99 25.02 -18.96
C THR A 2 -65.39 26.40 -18.75
N ASP A 3 -65.85 27.12 -17.73
CA ASP A 3 -65.37 28.47 -17.42
C ASP A 3 -63.87 28.38 -17.06
N SER A 4 -63.02 29.08 -17.83
CA SER A 4 -61.56 29.06 -17.65
C SER A 4 -61.14 29.42 -16.22
N ASN A 5 -61.94 30.23 -15.52
CA ASN A 5 -61.71 30.57 -14.12
C ASN A 5 -61.85 29.36 -13.19
N SER A 6 -62.81 28.47 -13.45
CA SER A 6 -62.99 27.25 -12.65
C SER A 6 -61.83 26.27 -12.84
N LEU A 7 -61.27 26.18 -14.05
CA LEU A 7 -60.12 25.31 -14.33
C LEU A 7 -58.84 25.84 -13.64
N LEU A 8 -58.65 27.16 -13.62
CA LEU A 8 -57.55 27.81 -12.91
C LEU A 8 -57.63 27.60 -11.39
N SER A 9 -58.79 27.82 -10.77
CA SER A 9 -58.97 27.57 -9.34
C SER A 9 -58.69 26.11 -8.94
N SER A 10 -59.16 25.14 -9.74
CA SER A 10 -58.89 23.73 -9.47
C SER A 10 -57.40 23.38 -9.60
N TYR A 11 -56.68 24.00 -10.52
CA TYR A 11 -55.23 23.84 -10.64
C TYR A 11 -54.49 24.45 -9.44
N GLU A 12 -54.86 25.66 -9.02
CA GLU A 12 -54.28 26.31 -7.84
C GLU A 12 -54.49 25.49 -6.57
N GLU A 13 -55.67 24.89 -6.37
CA GLU A 13 -55.93 23.97 -5.27
C GLU A 13 -55.03 22.73 -5.32
N LEU A 14 -54.78 22.16 -6.50
CA LEU A 14 -53.85 21.04 -6.67
C LEU A 14 -52.42 21.44 -6.34
N VAL A 15 -51.97 22.62 -6.74
CA VAL A 15 -50.64 23.14 -6.42
C VAL A 15 -50.51 23.37 -4.91
N GLN A 16 -51.49 24.00 -4.26
CA GLN A 16 -51.47 24.19 -2.80
C GLN A 16 -51.51 22.87 -2.05
N LYS A 17 -52.24 21.87 -2.56
CA LYS A 17 -52.24 20.52 -2.01
C LYS A 17 -50.89 19.84 -2.18
N HIS A 18 -50.22 20.00 -3.32
CA HIS A 18 -48.85 19.52 -3.51
C HIS A 18 -47.90 20.15 -2.49
N ILE A 19 -47.89 21.48 -2.41
CA ILE A 19 -47.00 22.23 -1.51
C ILE A 19 -47.25 21.85 -0.05
N SER A 20 -48.51 21.71 0.37
CA SER A 20 -48.83 21.39 1.76
C SER A 20 -48.64 19.92 2.13
N GLN A 21 -48.71 18.98 1.16
CA GLN A 21 -48.64 17.55 1.44
C GLN A 21 -47.27 16.94 1.12
N PHE A 22 -46.64 17.33 0.02
CA PHE A 22 -45.41 16.70 -0.49
C PHE A 22 -44.15 17.46 -0.11
N ASP A 23 -44.11 18.78 -0.25
CA ASP A 23 -42.90 19.56 0.02
C ASP A 23 -42.34 19.33 1.45
N PRO A 24 -43.15 19.25 2.52
CA PRO A 24 -42.64 18.94 3.86
C PRO A 24 -42.04 17.53 3.95
N GLN A 25 -42.65 16.53 3.29
CA GLN A 25 -42.14 15.16 3.29
C GLN A 25 -40.81 15.06 2.55
N ILE A 26 -40.65 15.81 1.46
CA ILE A 26 -39.39 15.89 0.72
C ILE A 26 -38.31 16.59 1.56
N ALA A 27 -38.65 17.70 2.22
CA ALA A 27 -37.72 18.42 3.11
C ALA A 27 -37.26 17.54 4.29
N ASP A 28 -38.19 16.82 4.93
CA ASP A 28 -37.89 15.88 6.03
C ASP A 28 -36.97 14.75 5.54
N LEU A 29 -37.23 14.19 4.36
CA LEU A 29 -36.40 13.15 3.77
C LEU A 29 -35.00 13.67 3.43
N GLN A 30 -34.89 14.87 2.85
CA GLN A 30 -33.60 15.51 2.55
C GLN A 30 -32.79 15.74 3.83
N GLN A 31 -33.44 16.24 4.89
CA GLN A 31 -32.80 16.44 6.18
C GLN A 31 -32.33 15.11 6.79
N LEU A 32 -33.15 14.06 6.71
CA LEU A 32 -32.78 12.73 7.18
C LEU A 32 -31.58 12.17 6.42
N VAL A 33 -31.58 12.25 5.10
CA VAL A 33 -30.47 11.78 4.26
C VAL A 33 -29.20 12.54 4.60
N LYS A 34 -29.27 13.87 4.72
CA LYS A 34 -28.12 14.71 5.11
C LYS A 34 -27.56 14.31 6.47
N ALA A 35 -28.43 14.10 7.46
CA ALA A 35 -28.02 13.66 8.80
C ALA A 35 -27.32 12.30 8.76
N ARG A 36 -27.88 11.32 8.04
CA ARG A 36 -27.27 9.98 7.90
C ARG A 36 -25.93 10.01 7.15
N MET A 37 -25.82 10.84 6.11
CA MET A 37 -24.56 11.02 5.40
C MET A 37 -23.48 11.59 6.31
N GLN A 38 -23.83 12.57 7.15
CA GLN A 38 -22.89 13.13 8.12
C GLN A 38 -22.46 12.09 9.17
N GLU A 39 -23.42 11.35 9.75
CA GLU A 39 -23.12 10.29 10.72
C GLU A 39 -22.17 9.23 10.15
N LEU A 40 -22.39 8.81 8.90
CA LEU A 40 -21.52 7.85 8.21
C LEU A 40 -20.13 8.44 7.97
N HIS A 41 -20.04 9.71 7.58
CA HIS A 41 -18.77 10.38 7.37
C HIS A 41 -17.96 10.49 8.66
N ASP A 42 -18.59 10.86 9.78
CA ASP A 42 -17.93 10.99 11.08
C ASP A 42 -17.44 9.63 11.60
N ALA A 43 -18.27 8.58 11.43
CA ALA A 43 -17.89 7.21 11.79
C ALA A 43 -16.73 6.69 10.93
N GLU A 44 -16.76 6.95 9.63
CA GLU A 44 -15.68 6.58 8.72
C GLU A 44 -14.38 7.31 9.10
N GLN A 45 -14.44 8.62 9.33
CA GLN A 45 -13.29 9.43 9.70
C GLN A 45 -12.60 8.88 10.95
N THR A 46 -13.39 8.52 11.97
CA THR A 46 -12.87 7.87 13.20
C THR A 46 -12.14 6.56 12.90
N LEU A 47 -12.68 5.73 12.01
CA LEU A 47 -12.05 4.46 11.60
C LEU A 47 -10.77 4.68 10.80
N VAL A 48 -10.76 5.69 9.91
CA VAL A 48 -9.58 6.06 9.11
C VAL A 48 -8.45 6.56 10.00
N GLU A 49 -8.76 7.39 10.99
CA GLU A 49 -7.78 7.88 11.98
C GLU A 49 -7.22 6.73 12.82
N THR A 50 -8.08 5.82 13.29
CA THR A 50 -7.66 4.63 14.04
C THR A 50 -6.74 3.75 13.21
N GLN A 51 -7.07 3.50 11.93
CA GLN A 51 -6.21 2.76 11.01
C GLN A 51 -4.85 3.45 10.83
N ALA A 52 -4.82 4.79 10.70
CA ALA A 52 -3.58 5.53 10.55
C ALA A 52 -2.67 5.42 11.79
N ILE A 53 -3.25 5.44 12.99
CA ILE A 53 -2.52 5.23 14.25
C ILE A 53 -1.89 3.84 14.30
N GLU A 54 -2.64 2.78 13.97
CA GLU A 54 -2.11 1.42 13.99
C GLU A 54 -1.04 1.21 12.91
N LEU A 55 -1.23 1.75 11.70
CA LEU A 55 -0.20 1.70 10.67
C LEU A 55 1.09 2.39 11.12
N LYS A 56 0.98 3.54 11.81
CA LYS A 56 2.14 4.22 12.38
C LYS A 56 2.85 3.36 13.43
N ARG A 57 2.11 2.70 14.32
CA ARG A 57 2.69 1.79 15.32
C ARG A 57 3.44 0.63 14.65
N ILE A 58 2.90 0.09 13.57
CA ILE A 58 3.56 -0.97 12.79
C ILE A 58 4.86 -0.41 12.18
N THR A 59 4.83 0.76 11.53
CA THR A 59 6.04 1.34 10.94
C THR A 59 7.11 1.68 11.98
N ASP A 60 6.70 2.17 13.16
CA ASP A 60 7.62 2.46 14.27
C ASP A 60 8.25 1.15 14.82
N ALA A 61 7.48 0.06 14.87
CA ALA A 61 8.00 -1.26 15.23
C ALA A 61 9.02 -1.78 14.21
N LEU A 62 8.77 -1.60 12.90
CA LEU A 62 9.73 -1.95 11.85
C LEU A 62 11.02 -1.13 11.94
N ALA A 63 10.91 0.16 12.24
CA ALA A 63 12.07 1.04 12.41
C ALA A 63 12.93 0.64 13.62
N THR A 64 12.31 0.08 14.65
CA THR A 64 12.99 -0.41 15.86
C THR A 64 13.63 -1.77 15.63
N ASP A 65 12.82 -2.77 15.23
CA ASP A 65 13.29 -4.12 14.91
C ASP A 65 12.25 -4.87 14.06
N ALA A 66 12.47 -4.90 12.74
CA ALA A 66 11.64 -5.59 11.75
C ALA A 66 11.54 -7.10 11.98
N ARG A 67 12.36 -7.69 12.87
CA ARG A 67 12.20 -9.08 13.30
C ARG A 67 10.88 -9.35 14.02
N CYS A 68 10.14 -8.31 14.42
CA CYS A 68 8.75 -8.44 14.87
C CYS A 68 7.83 -9.12 13.83
N LEU A 69 8.23 -9.14 12.54
CA LEU A 69 7.51 -9.82 11.47
C LEU A 69 7.77 -11.33 11.38
N LEU A 70 8.85 -11.85 11.98
CA LEU A 70 9.22 -13.27 11.89
C LEU A 70 8.15 -14.25 12.33
N PRO A 71 7.45 -14.05 13.47
CA PRO A 71 6.40 -14.97 13.89
C PRO A 71 5.09 -14.78 13.11
N THR A 72 5.00 -13.81 12.19
CA THR A 72 3.72 -13.50 11.54
C THR A 72 3.36 -14.54 10.48
N PRO A 73 2.07 -14.95 10.40
CA PRO A 73 1.60 -15.83 9.33
C PRO A 73 1.84 -15.25 7.92
N GLY A 74 1.79 -13.91 7.80
CA GLY A 74 1.97 -13.22 6.53
C GLY A 74 3.38 -13.38 5.95
N LEU A 75 4.43 -13.28 6.79
CA LEU A 75 5.80 -13.52 6.32
C LEU A 75 6.01 -14.98 5.91
N ARG A 76 5.46 -15.93 6.68
CA ARG A 76 5.54 -17.36 6.33
C ARG A 76 4.89 -17.65 4.97
N ALA A 77 3.70 -17.11 4.72
CA ALA A 77 3.02 -17.24 3.43
C ALA A 77 3.85 -16.61 2.30
N PHE A 78 4.41 -15.43 2.52
CA PHE A 78 5.26 -14.76 1.55
C PHE A 78 6.52 -15.56 1.18
N VAL A 79 7.17 -16.20 2.15
CA VAL A 79 8.33 -17.07 1.90
C VAL A 79 7.95 -18.26 1.04
N GLN A 80 6.78 -18.86 1.26
CA GLN A 80 6.28 -19.95 0.43
C GLN A 80 5.99 -19.48 -1.00
N GLU A 81 5.38 -18.30 -1.18
CA GLU A 81 5.14 -17.68 -2.50
C GLU A 81 6.46 -17.45 -3.27
N LEU A 82 7.49 -16.89 -2.59
CA LEU A 82 8.80 -16.63 -3.19
C LEU A 82 9.51 -17.89 -3.70
N LYS A 83 9.38 -19.00 -2.96
CA LYS A 83 9.96 -20.29 -3.35
C LYS A 83 9.29 -20.89 -4.58
N GLN A 84 7.98 -20.70 -4.72
CA GLN A 84 7.22 -21.21 -5.87
C GLN A 84 7.42 -20.36 -7.13
N THR A 85 7.77 -19.09 -6.95
CA THR A 85 8.00 -18.16 -8.06
C THR A 85 9.32 -18.51 -8.77
N LYS A 86 9.28 -18.88 -10.05
CA LYS A 86 10.50 -19.10 -10.83
C LYS A 86 11.22 -17.77 -11.07
N SER A 87 12.55 -17.76 -10.95
CA SER A 87 13.33 -16.60 -11.40
C SER A 87 13.28 -16.60 -12.93
N ASN A 88 12.79 -15.51 -13.52
CA ASN A 88 12.66 -15.37 -14.97
C ASN A 88 13.97 -14.90 -15.63
N ASN A 89 15.02 -14.70 -14.85
CA ASN A 89 16.23 -14.05 -15.33
C ASN A 89 17.27 -15.09 -15.79
N TRP A 90 17.34 -15.32 -17.10
CA TRP A 90 18.23 -16.30 -17.73
C TRP A 90 19.71 -15.89 -17.66
N TYR A 91 20.00 -14.60 -17.46
CA TYR A 91 21.36 -14.05 -17.33
C TYR A 91 21.94 -14.23 -15.92
N THR A 92 21.08 -14.28 -14.90
CA THR A 92 21.46 -14.46 -13.50
C THR A 92 20.88 -15.77 -12.99
N ARG A 93 21.51 -16.90 -13.37
CA ARG A 93 21.55 -18.10 -12.51
C ARG A 93 22.34 -17.77 -11.22
N LYS A 94 22.00 -16.68 -10.54
CA LYS A 94 22.44 -16.43 -9.17
C LYS A 94 21.91 -17.60 -8.36
N SER A 95 22.79 -18.17 -7.56
CA SER A 95 22.58 -19.34 -6.70
C SER A 95 21.15 -19.40 -6.16
N GLU A 96 20.55 -20.60 -6.17
CA GLU A 96 19.25 -20.86 -5.55
C GLU A 96 19.16 -20.11 -4.22
N PHE A 97 18.22 -19.17 -4.17
CA PHE A 97 17.90 -18.37 -2.99
C PHE A 97 17.38 -19.33 -1.91
N SER A 98 18.29 -19.94 -1.15
CA SER A 98 17.99 -21.01 -0.20
C SER A 98 17.75 -20.41 1.18
N ILE A 99 16.49 -20.13 1.47
CA ILE A 99 16.00 -19.70 2.79
C ILE A 99 15.16 -20.81 3.41
N ALA A 100 15.22 -20.99 4.73
CA ALA A 100 14.34 -21.92 5.43
C ALA A 100 12.86 -21.46 5.31
N GLU A 101 11.92 -22.40 5.32
CA GLU A 101 10.48 -22.06 5.17
C GLU A 101 9.90 -21.30 6.35
N ASP A 102 10.41 -21.58 7.56
CA ASP A 102 9.91 -20.97 8.79
C ASP A 102 10.82 -19.82 9.22
N PRO A 103 10.38 -18.55 9.12
CA PRO A 103 11.22 -17.38 9.40
C PRO A 103 11.72 -17.30 10.85
N THR A 104 11.02 -17.96 11.78
CA THR A 104 11.45 -18.02 13.19
C THR A 104 12.69 -18.88 13.41
N THR A 105 13.11 -19.67 12.42
CA THR A 105 14.31 -20.53 12.47
C THR A 105 15.53 -19.91 11.79
N TRP A 106 15.37 -18.73 11.19
CA TRP A 106 16.42 -18.03 10.46
C TRP A 106 17.57 -17.61 11.36
N LEU A 107 18.78 -17.54 10.80
CA LEU A 107 19.96 -17.06 11.52
C LEU A 107 19.75 -15.62 12.01
N LEU A 108 19.04 -14.81 11.22
CA LEU A 108 18.57 -13.47 11.56
C LEU A 108 17.80 -13.40 12.90
N ALA A 109 17.07 -14.45 13.29
CA ALA A 109 16.35 -14.49 14.56
C ALA A 109 17.30 -14.57 15.77
N MET A 110 18.53 -15.04 15.56
CA MET A 110 19.55 -15.25 16.58
C MET A 110 20.56 -14.10 16.68
N LEU A 111 20.46 -13.09 15.81
CA LEU A 111 21.36 -11.94 15.84
C LEU A 111 21.16 -11.12 17.13
N GLU A 112 22.26 -10.65 17.72
CA GLU A 112 22.18 -9.73 18.86
C GLU A 112 21.73 -8.32 18.43
N LEU A 113 22.13 -7.91 17.22
CA LEU A 113 21.84 -6.57 16.70
C LEU A 113 20.41 -6.48 16.13
N PRO A 114 19.66 -5.40 16.43
CA PRO A 114 18.34 -5.18 15.85
C PRO A 114 18.43 -4.82 14.37
N ILE A 115 17.37 -5.14 13.62
CA ILE A 115 17.24 -4.85 12.19
C ILE A 115 16.15 -3.80 12.01
N GLY A 116 16.52 -2.53 11.87
CA GLY A 116 15.58 -1.44 11.62
C GLY A 116 15.29 -1.25 10.14
N LEU A 117 14.02 -1.04 9.78
CA LEU A 117 13.58 -0.63 8.44
C LEU A 117 12.79 0.67 8.53
N SER A 118 13.22 1.70 7.81
CA SER A 118 12.61 3.03 7.92
C SER A 118 12.75 3.83 6.62
N ASN A 119 12.31 5.10 6.64
CA ASN A 119 12.45 6.06 5.55
C ASN A 119 11.95 5.55 4.19
N TYR A 120 10.88 4.73 4.19
CA TYR A 120 10.23 4.30 2.97
C TYR A 120 9.65 5.50 2.22
N GLN A 121 10.09 5.69 0.98
CA GLN A 121 9.63 6.76 0.10
C GLN A 121 9.43 6.20 -1.30
N THR A 122 8.32 6.55 -1.94
CA THR A 122 8.04 6.22 -3.33
C THR A 122 8.41 7.39 -4.24
N HIS A 123 8.99 7.08 -5.39
CA HIS A 123 9.42 8.06 -6.37
C HIS A 123 8.71 7.80 -7.71
N GLU A 124 8.44 8.88 -8.42
CA GLU A 124 7.92 8.88 -9.78
C GLU A 124 8.88 9.65 -10.68
N ASP A 125 9.36 8.98 -11.72
CA ASP A 125 10.16 9.58 -12.79
C ASP A 125 9.33 9.66 -14.06
N LEU A 126 8.87 10.86 -14.40
CA LEU A 126 8.05 11.11 -15.59
C LEU A 126 8.85 11.04 -16.90
N ASN A 127 10.18 11.04 -16.83
CA ASN A 127 11.08 11.08 -17.99
C ASN A 127 12.09 9.91 -17.96
N GLY A 128 11.72 8.79 -17.34
CA GLY A 128 12.54 7.58 -17.35
C GLY A 128 12.81 7.16 -18.78
N TYR A 129 14.04 6.74 -19.08
CA TYR A 129 14.43 6.30 -20.41
C TYR A 129 15.19 4.99 -20.30
N ASP A 130 14.80 4.00 -21.08
CA ASP A 130 15.63 2.84 -21.36
C ASP A 130 16.25 2.98 -22.75
N ASP A 131 17.13 2.05 -23.14
CA ASP A 131 17.87 2.14 -24.40
C ASP A 131 16.95 2.29 -25.65
N GLU A 132 15.66 1.97 -25.53
CA GLU A 132 14.69 1.99 -26.63
C GLU A 132 13.68 3.14 -26.54
N ARG A 133 13.13 3.46 -25.36
CA ARG A 133 11.96 4.37 -25.23
C ARG A 133 11.87 5.07 -23.87
N ASN A 134 11.14 6.19 -23.84
CA ASN A 134 10.73 6.85 -22.59
C ASN A 134 9.61 6.05 -21.89
N PHE A 135 9.59 6.11 -20.56
CA PHE A 135 8.58 5.52 -19.70
C PHE A 135 8.37 6.36 -18.42
N ILE A 136 7.20 6.23 -17.80
CA ILE A 136 6.99 6.71 -16.43
C ILE A 136 7.45 5.62 -15.46
N GLY A 137 8.51 5.90 -14.71
CA GLY A 137 9.12 4.99 -13.74
C GLY A 137 8.55 5.19 -12.35
N TYR A 138 8.20 4.09 -11.69
CA TYR A 138 7.87 4.09 -10.26
C TYR A 138 8.90 3.24 -9.53
N SER A 139 9.49 3.80 -8.49
CA SER A 139 10.47 3.13 -7.64
C SER A 139 10.26 3.51 -6.18
N TYR A 140 11.03 2.89 -5.28
CA TYR A 140 11.06 3.29 -3.89
C TYR A 140 12.47 3.19 -3.31
N THR A 141 12.67 3.90 -2.21
CA THR A 141 13.87 3.88 -1.39
C THR A 141 13.48 3.48 0.03
N LEU A 142 14.39 2.82 0.76
CA LEU A 142 14.24 2.58 2.19
C LEU A 142 15.60 2.52 2.89
N SER A 143 15.62 2.79 4.19
CA SER A 143 16.81 2.66 5.04
C SER A 143 16.77 1.34 5.79
N LEU A 144 17.83 0.56 5.63
CA LEU A 144 18.13 -0.64 6.41
C LEU A 144 19.19 -0.31 7.46
N LYS A 145 18.86 -0.56 8.73
CA LYS A 145 19.75 -0.36 9.87
C LYS A 145 20.04 -1.70 10.53
N LEU A 146 21.31 -2.01 10.76
CA LEU A 146 21.75 -3.18 11.51
C LEU A 146 22.69 -2.71 12.63
N GLY A 147 22.18 -2.69 13.86
CA GLY A 147 22.88 -2.07 15.00
C GLY A 147 23.09 -0.57 14.80
N SER A 148 24.34 -0.10 14.74
CA SER A 148 24.70 1.31 14.51
C SER A 148 24.92 1.66 13.03
N VAL A 149 24.97 0.67 12.15
CA VAL A 149 25.23 0.88 10.72
C VAL A 149 23.90 1.03 10.00
N GLU A 150 23.77 2.10 9.22
CA GLU A 150 22.60 2.39 8.39
C GLU A 150 23.01 2.48 6.92
N HIS A 151 22.20 1.89 6.05
CA HIS A 151 22.40 1.87 4.61
C HIS A 151 21.09 2.14 3.89
N SER A 152 21.12 3.02 2.91
CA SER A 152 19.96 3.32 2.07
C SER A 152 19.95 2.37 0.88
N ILE A 153 18.88 1.60 0.72
CA ILE A 153 18.62 0.77 -0.46
C ILE A 153 17.84 1.65 -1.43
N ASN A 154 18.47 2.01 -2.53
CA ASN A 154 17.99 3.06 -3.42
C ASN A 154 17.37 2.52 -4.70
N GLU A 155 16.42 3.28 -5.26
CA GLU A 155 15.88 3.09 -6.60
C GLU A 155 15.36 1.68 -6.92
N ILE A 156 14.72 1.02 -5.94
CA ILE A 156 14.13 -0.31 -6.17
C ILE A 156 12.91 -0.14 -7.08
N PRO A 157 12.90 -0.70 -8.30
CA PRO A 157 11.82 -0.47 -9.24
C PRO A 157 10.55 -1.24 -8.86
N LEU A 158 9.41 -0.57 -8.97
CA LEU A 158 8.07 -1.16 -8.80
C LEU A 158 7.47 -1.50 -10.15
N LYS A 159 7.36 -0.49 -11.02
CA LYS A 159 6.78 -0.65 -12.35
C LYS A 159 7.23 0.45 -13.30
N ARG A 160 7.10 0.17 -14.59
CA ARG A 160 7.31 1.11 -15.69
C ARG A 160 6.07 1.15 -16.55
N ILE A 161 5.60 2.35 -16.89
CA ILE A 161 4.46 2.56 -17.77
C ILE A 161 4.96 3.23 -19.04
N TYR A 162 4.89 2.52 -20.16
CA TYR A 162 5.30 3.04 -21.47
C TYR A 162 4.13 3.75 -22.18
N ASN A 163 2.92 3.21 -22.01
CA ASN A 163 1.67 3.79 -22.50
C ASN A 163 0.47 3.16 -21.79
N VAL A 164 -0.75 3.58 -22.13
CA VAL A 164 -2.01 3.13 -21.51
C VAL A 164 -2.19 1.60 -21.54
N ASN A 165 -1.56 0.91 -22.50
CA ASN A 165 -1.69 -0.53 -22.69
C ASN A 165 -0.42 -1.33 -22.34
N GLU A 166 0.70 -0.66 -22.05
CA GLU A 166 2.00 -1.30 -21.85
C GLU A 166 2.57 -0.88 -20.49
N CYS A 167 2.45 -1.79 -19.52
CA CYS A 167 2.99 -1.65 -18.17
C CYS A 167 3.82 -2.90 -17.84
N SER A 168 5.02 -2.69 -17.32
CA SER A 168 5.91 -3.74 -16.85
C SER A 168 6.09 -3.60 -15.34
N GLU A 169 5.63 -4.58 -14.58
CA GLU A 169 5.83 -4.64 -13.13
C GLU A 169 7.09 -5.44 -12.79
N THR A 170 7.90 -4.91 -11.88
CA THR A 170 9.05 -5.64 -11.36
C THR A 170 8.56 -6.60 -10.29
N SER A 171 8.68 -7.90 -10.55
CA SER A 171 8.32 -8.92 -9.55
C SER A 171 9.08 -8.71 -8.24
N ILE A 172 8.44 -9.01 -7.12
CA ILE A 172 9.08 -8.89 -5.79
C ILE A 172 10.35 -9.75 -5.68
N LYS A 173 10.36 -10.92 -6.33
CA LYS A 173 11.55 -11.77 -6.41
C LYS A 173 12.69 -11.08 -7.17
N GLY A 174 12.38 -10.42 -8.28
CA GLY A 174 13.35 -9.60 -9.01
C GLY A 174 13.86 -8.41 -8.19
N GLN A 175 12.98 -7.71 -7.47
CA GLN A 175 13.38 -6.65 -6.54
C GLN A 175 14.38 -7.17 -5.49
N ILE A 176 14.10 -8.33 -4.90
CA ILE A 176 14.99 -8.99 -3.93
C ILE A 176 16.33 -9.38 -4.56
N GLU A 177 16.32 -10.11 -5.67
CA GLU A 177 17.52 -10.71 -6.28
C GLU A 177 18.45 -9.69 -6.96
N ASP A 178 17.88 -8.63 -7.53
CA ASP A 178 18.63 -7.70 -8.40
C ASP A 178 18.93 -6.36 -7.72
N TYR A 179 18.12 -5.92 -6.76
CA TYR A 179 18.27 -4.59 -6.14
C TYR A 179 18.58 -4.68 -4.65
N ILE A 180 17.84 -5.49 -3.89
CA ILE A 180 17.99 -5.54 -2.42
C ILE A 180 19.21 -6.37 -1.99
N TYR A 181 19.39 -7.56 -2.57
CA TYR A 181 20.41 -8.51 -2.11
C TYR A 181 21.84 -7.98 -2.23
N GLY A 182 22.14 -7.20 -3.27
CA GLY A 182 23.44 -6.56 -3.46
C GLY A 182 23.78 -5.58 -2.33
N ASP A 183 22.84 -4.68 -2.02
CA ASP A 183 22.99 -3.67 -0.97
C ASP A 183 23.10 -4.30 0.43
N VAL A 184 22.32 -5.35 0.69
CA VAL A 184 22.43 -6.10 1.95
C VAL A 184 23.79 -6.81 2.07
N LYS A 185 24.30 -7.41 0.99
CA LYS A 185 25.66 -8.00 0.99
C LYS A 185 26.74 -6.95 1.22
N TYR A 186 26.58 -5.77 0.64
CA TYR A 186 27.50 -4.66 0.87
C TYR A 186 27.52 -4.25 2.35
N LEU A 187 26.34 -4.09 2.96
CA LEU A 187 26.20 -3.78 4.39
C LEU A 187 26.88 -4.84 5.29
N LEU A 188 26.72 -6.12 4.97
CA LEU A 188 27.29 -7.23 5.76
C LEU A 188 28.79 -7.45 5.53
N ARG A 189 29.39 -6.85 4.49
CA ARG A 189 30.77 -7.11 4.06
C ARG A 189 31.77 -6.87 5.19
N ASP A 190 31.62 -5.77 5.91
CA ASP A 190 32.57 -5.32 6.92
C ASP A 190 32.26 -5.85 8.34
N MET A 191 31.20 -6.67 8.48
CA MET A 191 30.84 -7.28 9.76
C MET A 191 31.67 -8.52 10.07
N GLU A 192 31.91 -8.80 11.35
CA GLU A 192 32.71 -9.96 11.82
C GLU A 192 31.90 -11.27 11.84
N TYR A 193 31.39 -11.69 10.68
CA TYR A 193 30.72 -12.98 10.50
C TYR A 193 31.46 -13.87 9.49
N PRO A 194 31.42 -15.21 9.63
CA PRO A 194 31.85 -16.13 8.57
C PRO A 194 31.12 -15.86 7.26
N GLU A 195 31.79 -16.03 6.12
CA GLU A 195 31.21 -15.75 4.80
C GLU A 195 29.91 -16.54 4.53
N SER A 196 29.84 -17.80 4.99
CA SER A 196 28.61 -18.60 4.89
C SER A 196 27.44 -17.98 5.66
N GLN A 197 27.69 -17.45 6.86
CA GLN A 197 26.68 -16.74 7.65
C GLN A 197 26.29 -15.42 6.99
N LYS A 198 27.25 -14.66 6.44
CA LYS A 198 26.95 -13.44 5.67
C LYS A 198 26.03 -13.71 4.50
N GLN A 199 26.27 -14.80 3.76
CA GLN A 199 25.42 -15.19 2.62
C GLN A 199 24.01 -15.56 3.06
N GLN A 200 23.87 -16.32 4.15
CA GLN A 200 22.57 -16.68 4.72
C GLN A 200 21.83 -15.44 5.24
N LEU A 201 22.49 -14.60 6.03
CA LEU A 201 21.92 -13.35 6.54
C LEU A 201 21.51 -12.42 5.39
N ALA A 202 22.30 -12.34 4.32
CA ALA A 202 21.94 -11.54 3.16
C ALA A 202 20.62 -12.01 2.54
N ALA A 203 20.41 -13.32 2.41
CA ALA A 203 19.17 -13.86 1.87
C ALA A 203 17.97 -13.62 2.79
N GLU A 204 18.13 -13.85 4.09
CA GLU A 204 17.09 -13.68 5.11
C GLU A 204 16.68 -12.21 5.28
N ILE A 205 17.65 -11.30 5.40
CA ILE A 205 17.41 -9.85 5.51
C ILE A 205 16.75 -9.34 4.23
N SER A 206 17.24 -9.74 3.05
CA SER A 206 16.64 -9.28 1.78
C SER A 206 15.19 -9.74 1.62
N THR A 207 14.88 -10.95 2.10
CA THR A 207 13.51 -11.47 2.13
C THR A 207 12.63 -10.66 3.09
N LEU A 208 13.13 -10.35 4.29
CA LEU A 208 12.43 -9.53 5.27
C LEU A 208 12.16 -8.12 4.71
N VAL A 209 13.14 -7.51 4.06
CA VAL A 209 13.01 -6.20 3.38
C VAL A 209 11.93 -6.28 2.29
N GLY A 210 12.00 -7.29 1.43
CA GLY A 210 11.00 -7.49 0.36
C GLY A 210 9.58 -7.68 0.89
N TYR A 211 9.40 -8.42 1.98
CA TYR A 211 8.09 -8.55 2.63
C TYR A 211 7.61 -7.22 3.23
N SER A 212 8.51 -6.46 3.84
CA SER A 212 8.19 -5.19 4.51
C SER A 212 7.62 -4.15 3.55
N LEU A 213 7.90 -4.24 2.24
CA LEU A 213 7.23 -3.43 1.22
C LEU A 213 5.70 -3.57 1.26
N LYS A 214 5.17 -4.80 1.43
CA LYS A 214 3.72 -5.03 1.54
C LYS A 214 3.12 -4.28 2.73
N ILE A 215 3.90 -4.08 3.80
CA ILE A 215 3.49 -3.36 5.01
C ILE A 215 3.58 -1.85 4.81
N PHE A 216 4.70 -1.35 4.26
CA PHE A 216 4.87 0.08 3.97
C PHE A 216 3.89 0.62 2.93
N ALA A 217 3.42 -0.22 2.01
CA ALA A 217 2.45 0.15 1.00
C ALA A 217 0.99 0.23 1.54
N LEU A 218 0.73 -0.19 2.78
CA LEU A 218 -0.61 -0.13 3.37
C LEU A 218 -1.04 1.33 3.56
N LYS A 219 -2.31 1.60 3.25
CA LYS A 219 -2.95 2.90 3.45
C LYS A 219 -4.28 2.70 4.18
N PRO A 220 -4.73 3.66 5.01
CA PRO A 220 -6.07 3.63 5.59
C PRO A 220 -7.11 3.51 4.47
N ARG A 221 -8.05 2.57 4.64
CA ARG A 221 -9.13 2.38 3.68
C ARG A 221 -10.18 3.47 3.89
N ARG A 222 -10.58 4.11 2.78
CA ARG A 222 -11.71 5.03 2.70
C ARG A 222 -12.81 4.44 1.82
N ALA A 223 -14.05 4.66 2.20
CA ALA A 223 -15.23 4.47 1.39
C ALA A 223 -15.51 5.74 0.58
N ILE A 224 -16.16 5.57 -0.57
CA ILE A 224 -16.62 6.69 -1.40
C ILE A 224 -18.13 6.68 -1.33
N PHE A 225 -18.71 7.73 -0.75
CA PHE A 225 -20.15 7.92 -0.69
C PHE A 225 -20.52 9.23 -1.40
N ASN A 226 -21.21 9.13 -2.52
CA ASN A 226 -21.70 10.29 -3.26
C ASN A 226 -23.23 10.30 -3.21
N TYR A 227 -23.80 11.36 -2.65
CA TYR A 227 -25.22 11.67 -2.77
C TYR A 227 -25.36 13.03 -3.45
N SER A 228 -25.91 13.03 -4.66
CA SER A 228 -26.24 14.24 -5.41
C SER A 228 -27.75 14.43 -5.36
N SER A 229 -28.25 15.28 -4.46
CA SER A 229 -29.59 15.85 -4.65
C SER A 229 -29.46 16.89 -5.75
N ILE A 230 -30.13 16.67 -6.88
CA ILE A 230 -30.30 17.70 -7.89
C ILE A 230 -31.19 18.76 -7.24
N GLU A 231 -30.61 19.89 -6.84
CA GLU A 231 -31.36 21.13 -6.70
C GLU A 231 -31.57 21.63 -8.13
N GLU A 232 -32.79 21.50 -8.67
CA GLU A 232 -33.18 22.28 -9.83
C GLU A 232 -33.46 23.70 -9.32
N ASP A 233 -32.57 24.65 -9.69
CA ASP A 233 -32.76 26.09 -9.52
C ASP A 233 -34.02 26.62 -10.24
#